data_AF-A0A535X4S3-F1
#
_entry.id   AF-A0A535X4S3-F1
#
_cell.length_a   1.000
_cell.length_b   1.000
_cell.length_c   1.000
_cell.angle_alpha   90.00
_cell.angle_beta   90.00
_cell.angle_gamma   90.00
#
_symmetry.space_group_name_H-M   'P 1'
#
loop_
_entity.id
_entity.type
_entity.pdbx_description
1 polymer ?
#
loop_
_entity_poly.entity_id
_entity_poly.type
_entity_poly.pdbx_seq_one_letter_code
_entity_poly.pdbx_strand_id
1 'polypeptide(L)'
;MATLLGADIAPQRPRVVRDRTEPSGHILEPEWSGTRVLVRIGGGPRFRGYAGTVEGPRELYDAIVADARCETAIIDGVLVLLEIDGESLLAVPLLERRRHLAGVLTPSPNVRLTPYVTRGLRSWHDTLLAQGFKRAVLKNWNSAYAPGKTTDDWLVVEKLKPAIP
;
A
#
# COMPACT_ATOMS: atom_id res chain seq x y z
N MET A 1 4.22 -7.54 -22.05
CA MET A 1 4.06 -6.80 -20.79
C MET A 1 4.73 -5.45 -20.92
N ALA A 2 4.13 -4.39 -20.35
CA ALA A 2 4.75 -3.07 -20.34
C ALA A 2 5.72 -2.93 -19.17
N THR A 3 6.85 -2.26 -19.37
CA THR A 3 7.79 -1.93 -18.29
C THR A 3 7.37 -0.63 -17.60
N LEU A 4 7.62 -0.52 -16.29
CA LEU A 4 7.49 0.75 -15.54
C LEU A 4 8.84 1.45 -15.35
N LEU A 5 9.91 0.96 -15.96
CA LEU A 5 11.21 1.62 -15.94
C LEU A 5 11.09 2.97 -16.66
N GLY A 6 11.45 4.06 -15.97
CA GLY A 6 11.32 5.42 -16.48
C GLY A 6 9.91 6.03 -16.45
N ALA A 7 8.88 5.27 -16.08
CA ALA A 7 7.52 5.80 -15.96
C ALA A 7 7.37 6.72 -14.73
N ASP A 8 6.77 7.90 -14.94
CA ASP A 8 6.39 8.82 -13.87
C ASP A 8 5.03 8.43 -13.29
N ILE A 9 5.06 7.54 -12.30
CA ILE A 9 3.86 7.09 -11.58
C ILE A 9 3.72 7.82 -10.24
N ALA A 10 2.51 8.24 -9.91
CA ALA A 10 2.17 8.84 -8.62
C ALA A 10 1.47 7.81 -7.70
N PRO A 11 1.57 7.95 -6.36
CA PRO A 11 0.86 7.07 -5.44
C PRO A 11 -0.66 7.10 -5.69
N GLN A 12 -1.33 5.95 -5.58
CA GLN A 12 -2.79 5.89 -5.63
C GLN A 12 -3.38 6.58 -4.40
N ARG A 13 -4.45 7.35 -4.60
CA ARG A 13 -5.11 8.11 -3.53
C ARG A 13 -6.32 7.33 -3.04
N PRO A 14 -6.42 7.02 -1.74
CA PRO A 14 -7.65 6.44 -1.21
C PRO A 14 -8.73 7.53 -1.12
N ARG A 15 -9.99 7.14 -1.26
CA ARG A 15 -11.14 8.02 -1.00
C ARG A 15 -11.43 8.03 0.49
N VAL A 16 -11.66 9.20 1.08
CA VAL A 16 -12.09 9.29 2.48
C VAL A 16 -13.62 9.19 2.52
N VAL A 17 -14.15 8.31 3.37
CA VAL A 17 -15.58 8.21 3.64
C VAL A 17 -15.83 8.17 5.15
N ARG A 18 -16.88 8.87 5.59
CA ARG A 18 -17.22 8.96 7.01
C ARG A 18 -17.69 7.62 7.57
N ASP A 19 -18.50 6.90 6.81
CA ASP A 19 -18.96 5.59 7.19
C ASP A 19 -19.12 4.65 5.99
N ARG A 20 -19.06 3.36 6.27
CA ARG A 20 -19.22 2.29 5.28
C ARG A 20 -19.85 1.06 5.94
N THR A 21 -20.86 0.46 5.31
CA THR A 21 -21.30 -0.89 5.67
C THR A 21 -20.19 -1.89 5.36
N GLU A 22 -19.92 -2.79 6.30
CA GLU A 22 -18.86 -3.79 6.21
C GLU A 22 -18.91 -4.53 4.86
N PRO A 23 -17.91 -4.32 3.98
CA PRO A 23 -17.95 -4.87 2.64
C PRO A 23 -17.36 -6.29 2.61
N SER A 24 -17.84 -7.11 1.68
CA SER A 24 -17.20 -8.38 1.32
C SER A 24 -16.06 -8.15 0.32
N GLY A 25 -15.09 -9.07 0.27
CA GLY A 25 -13.97 -9.00 -0.68
C GLY A 25 -13.01 -7.83 -0.47
N HIS A 26 -12.87 -7.37 0.78
CA HIS A 26 -11.94 -6.32 1.14
C HIS A 26 -10.96 -6.81 2.20
N ILE A 27 -9.78 -6.20 2.19
CA ILE A 27 -8.87 -6.23 3.34
C ILE A 27 -9.03 -4.95 4.15
N LEU A 28 -8.74 -5.04 5.45
CA LEU A 28 -8.63 -3.89 6.34
C LEU A 28 -7.20 -3.74 6.84
N GLU A 29 -6.68 -2.52 6.76
CA GLU A 29 -5.36 -2.13 7.25
C GLU A 29 -5.49 -0.93 8.21
N PRO A 30 -4.56 -0.72 9.16
CA PRO A 30 -4.47 0.56 9.86
C PRO A 30 -4.22 1.72 8.90
N GLU A 31 -4.81 2.88 9.18
CA GLU A 31 -4.39 4.12 8.54
C GLU A 31 -3.13 4.65 9.25
N TRP A 32 -2.00 4.55 8.56
CA TRP A 32 -0.76 5.16 9.04
C TRP A 32 -0.75 6.66 8.77
N SER A 33 -0.33 7.44 9.76
CA SER A 33 0.04 8.84 9.56
C SER A 33 1.46 8.94 9.01
N GLY A 34 1.67 9.83 8.05
CA GLY A 34 3.00 10.13 7.52
C GLY A 34 2.96 10.55 6.06
N THR A 35 4.14 10.75 5.48
CA THR A 35 4.27 11.07 4.06
C THR A 35 4.17 9.79 3.25
N ARG A 36 3.13 9.71 2.41
CA ARG A 36 3.00 8.61 1.45
C ARG A 36 3.91 8.84 0.25
N VAL A 37 4.76 7.86 -0.02
CA VAL A 37 5.77 7.90 -1.08
C VAL A 37 5.83 6.59 -1.83
N LEU A 38 6.08 6.65 -3.13
CA LEU A 38 6.61 5.53 -3.89
C LEU A 38 8.14 5.56 -3.83
N VAL A 39 8.78 4.45 -3.54
CA VAL A 39 10.24 4.27 -3.53
C VAL A 39 10.62 3.40 -4.72
N ARG A 40 11.51 3.88 -5.59
CA ARG A 40 12.07 3.05 -6.66
C ARG A 40 13.43 2.49 -6.25
N ILE A 41 13.58 1.16 -6.29
CA ILE A 41 14.84 0.44 -6.14
C ILE A 41 15.54 0.39 -7.49
N GLY A 42 16.86 0.60 -7.49
CA GLY A 42 17.70 0.67 -8.68
C GLY A 42 17.90 2.11 -9.18
N GLY A 43 19.16 2.48 -9.43
CA GLY A 43 19.54 3.82 -9.89
C GLY A 43 19.49 4.92 -8.81
N GLY A 44 19.55 4.55 -7.53
CA GLY A 44 19.62 5.46 -6.38
C GLY A 44 18.27 5.87 -5.78
N PRO A 45 18.27 6.55 -4.62
CA PRO A 45 17.06 6.90 -3.87
C PRO A 45 16.15 7.82 -4.68
N ARG A 46 14.97 7.32 -5.03
CA ARG A 46 13.92 8.11 -5.69
C ARG A 46 12.59 7.89 -4.98
N PHE A 47 12.18 8.91 -4.22
CA PHE A 47 10.91 8.95 -3.54
C PHE A 47 9.94 9.87 -4.29
N ARG A 48 8.74 9.38 -4.59
CA ARG A 48 7.69 10.12 -5.30
C ARG A 48 6.44 10.17 -4.43
N GLY A 49 6.13 11.34 -3.89
CA GLY A 49 4.89 11.60 -3.17
C GLY A 49 3.80 12.14 -4.07
N TYR A 50 2.71 12.56 -3.45
CA TYR A 50 1.55 13.14 -4.13
C TYR A 50 1.82 14.46 -4.87
N ALA A 51 2.79 15.25 -4.43
CA ALA A 51 3.16 16.53 -5.01
C ALA A 51 4.41 16.46 -5.91
N GLY A 52 4.91 15.25 -6.17
CA GLY A 52 6.11 15.02 -6.96
C GLY A 52 7.24 14.42 -6.15
N THR A 53 8.48 14.76 -6.50
CA THR A 53 9.68 14.20 -5.84
C THR A 53 9.72 14.64 -4.39
N VAL A 54 10.04 13.70 -3.50
CA VAL A 54 10.17 13.94 -2.07
C VAL A 54 11.61 13.64 -1.68
N GLU A 55 12.22 14.46 -0.83
CA GLU A 55 13.46 14.07 -0.17
C GLU A 55 13.15 13.02 0.88
N GLY A 56 13.75 11.85 0.76
CA GLY A 56 13.59 10.76 1.72
C GLY A 56 14.90 10.49 2.47
N PRO A 57 14.84 9.97 3.70
CA PRO A 57 16.03 9.58 4.44
C PRO A 57 16.83 8.55 3.64
N ARG A 58 18.12 8.81 3.41
CA ARG A 58 19.01 7.84 2.74
C ARG A 58 19.02 6.50 3.46
N GLU A 59 19.02 6.51 4.79
CA GLU A 59 18.98 5.31 5.64
C GLU A 59 17.73 4.45 5.38
N LEU A 60 16.57 5.07 5.09
CA LEU A 60 15.36 4.33 4.72
C LEU A 60 15.51 3.65 3.36
N TYR A 61 16.09 4.34 2.38
CA TYR A 61 16.39 3.75 1.09
C TYR A 61 17.40 2.60 1.22
N ASP A 62 18.48 2.81 1.96
CA ASP A 62 19.53 1.81 2.15
C ASP A 62 18.98 0.58 2.89
N ALA A 63 18.09 0.76 3.87
CA ALA A 63 17.38 -0.35 4.52
C ALA A 63 16.47 -1.11 3.54
N ILE A 64 15.68 -0.40 2.72
CA ILE A 64 14.83 -1.01 1.69
C ILE A 64 15.67 -1.81 0.69
N VAL A 65 16.80 -1.26 0.23
CA VAL A 65 17.71 -1.93 -0.70
C VAL A 65 18.39 -3.14 -0.07
N ALA A 66 18.82 -3.04 1.20
CA ALA A 66 19.45 -4.14 1.92
C ALA A 66 18.51 -5.35 2.09
N ASP A 67 17.21 -5.09 2.23
CA ASP A 67 16.19 -6.11 2.47
C ASP A 67 15.48 -6.62 1.19
N ALA A 68 15.67 -5.92 0.07
CA ALA A 68 15.07 -6.26 -1.22
C ALA A 68 15.86 -7.36 -1.94
N ARG A 69 15.15 -8.35 -2.46
CA ARG A 69 15.68 -9.50 -3.20
C ARG A 69 15.33 -9.42 -4.69
N CYS A 70 15.45 -8.23 -5.27
CA CYS A 70 15.21 -7.95 -6.68
C CYS A 70 16.15 -6.84 -7.15
N GLU A 71 16.38 -6.75 -8.47
CA GLU A 71 17.24 -5.71 -9.04
C GLU A 71 16.53 -4.35 -9.09
N THR A 72 15.24 -4.37 -9.41
CA THR A 72 14.38 -3.18 -9.44
C THR A 72 13.02 -3.46 -8.82
N ALA A 73 12.44 -2.43 -8.20
CA ALA A 73 11.07 -2.45 -7.68
C ALA A 73 10.53 -1.03 -7.47
N ILE A 74 9.21 -0.88 -7.42
CA ILE A 74 8.56 0.32 -6.88
C ILE A 74 7.65 -0.04 -5.71
N ILE A 75 7.83 0.64 -4.58
CA ILE A 75 7.22 0.35 -3.28
C ILE A 75 6.42 1.56 -2.77
N ASP A 76 5.13 1.41 -2.46
CA ASP A 76 4.30 2.46 -1.83
C ASP A 76 4.43 2.53 -0.29
N GLY A 77 4.23 3.69 0.34
CA GLY A 77 4.31 3.90 1.79
C GLY A 77 3.09 3.34 2.51
N VAL A 78 3.23 2.15 3.10
CA VAL A 78 2.30 1.00 3.11
C VAL A 78 2.63 0.11 1.90
N LEU A 79 3.67 -0.73 2.07
CA LEU A 79 4.36 -1.41 0.97
C LEU A 79 3.39 -2.13 0.02
N VAL A 80 3.43 -1.72 -1.23
CA VAL A 80 2.80 -2.40 -2.38
C VAL A 80 3.81 -2.45 -3.51
N LEU A 81 4.09 -3.65 -4.02
CA LEU A 81 4.96 -3.87 -5.18
C LEU A 81 4.20 -3.54 -6.46
N LEU A 82 4.71 -2.59 -7.25
CA LEU A 82 4.08 -2.15 -8.50
C LEU A 82 4.79 -2.65 -9.76
N GLU A 83 6.05 -3.02 -9.61
CA GLU A 83 6.91 -3.60 -10.64
C GLU A 83 8.00 -4.42 -9.96
N ILE A 84 8.47 -5.47 -10.65
CA ILE A 84 9.55 -6.35 -10.22
C ILE A 84 10.36 -6.76 -11.46
N ASP A 85 11.68 -6.60 -11.41
CA ASP A 85 12.62 -7.05 -12.46
C ASP A 85 12.18 -6.65 -13.90
N GLY A 86 11.64 -5.44 -14.05
CA GLY A 86 11.17 -4.87 -15.31
C GLY A 86 9.71 -5.15 -15.65
N GLU A 87 9.04 -6.02 -14.90
CA GLU A 87 7.65 -6.45 -15.13
C GLU A 87 6.63 -5.61 -14.35
N SER A 88 5.70 -4.96 -15.06
CA SER A 88 4.61 -4.21 -14.44
C SER A 88 3.60 -5.12 -13.75
N LEU A 89 3.26 -4.80 -12.49
CA LEU A 89 2.22 -5.44 -11.71
C LEU A 89 0.97 -4.56 -11.56
N LEU A 90 0.84 -3.44 -12.27
CA LEU A 90 -0.28 -2.50 -12.05
C LEU A 90 -1.66 -3.15 -12.25
N ALA A 91 -1.78 -4.06 -13.21
CA ALA A 91 -3.02 -4.79 -13.48
C ALA A 91 -3.24 -6.00 -12.56
N VAL A 92 -2.23 -6.37 -11.76
CA VAL A 92 -2.27 -7.55 -10.88
C VAL A 92 -3.13 -7.24 -9.64
N PRO A 93 -4.04 -8.16 -9.24
CA PRO A 93 -4.85 -8.04 -8.02
C PRO A 93 -4.02 -7.67 -6.77
N LEU A 94 -4.62 -6.87 -5.88
CA LEU A 94 -3.98 -6.38 -4.66
C LEU A 94 -3.35 -7.50 -3.82
N LEU A 95 -4.09 -8.58 -3.55
CA LEU A 95 -3.57 -9.68 -2.73
C LEU A 95 -2.44 -10.44 -3.40
N GLU A 96 -2.48 -10.58 -4.73
CA GLU A 96 -1.38 -11.20 -5.48
C GLU A 96 -0.13 -10.32 -5.40
N ARG A 97 -0.26 -8.99 -5.58
CA ARG A 97 0.87 -8.05 -5.39
C ARG A 97 1.45 -8.11 -3.99
N ARG A 98 0.61 -8.21 -2.96
CA ARG A 98 1.06 -8.39 -1.56
C ARG A 98 1.83 -9.70 -1.38
N ARG A 99 1.40 -10.79 -2.03
CA ARG A 99 2.10 -12.07 -2.02
C ARG A 99 3.47 -11.96 -2.69
N HIS A 100 3.56 -11.31 -3.85
CA HIS A 100 4.84 -11.05 -4.52
C HIS A 100 5.78 -10.22 -3.64
N LEU A 101 5.26 -9.13 -3.06
CA LEU A 101 6.01 -8.29 -2.14
C LEU A 101 6.59 -9.06 -0.95
N ALA A 102 5.79 -9.94 -0.33
CA ALA A 102 6.24 -10.78 0.77
C ALA A 102 7.33 -11.79 0.36
N GLY A 103 7.43 -12.14 -0.93
CA GLY A 103 8.48 -13.00 -1.45
C GLY A 103 9.80 -12.27 -1.71
N VAL A 104 9.76 -10.96 -2.00
CA VAL A 104 10.96 -10.17 -2.36
C VAL A 104 11.51 -9.31 -1.24
N LEU A 105 10.76 -9.12 -0.16
CA LEU A 105 11.17 -8.26 0.94
C LEU A 105 11.34 -9.06 2.23
N THR A 106 12.52 -8.95 2.83
CA THR A 106 12.76 -9.50 4.18
C THR A 106 12.33 -8.45 5.22
N PRO A 107 11.38 -8.74 6.14
CA PRO A 107 11.03 -7.78 7.19
C PRO A 107 12.23 -7.47 8.09
N SER A 108 12.41 -6.20 8.44
CA SER A 108 13.48 -5.70 9.31
C SER A 108 12.94 -4.68 10.32
N PRO A 109 13.76 -4.18 11.25
CA PRO A 109 13.35 -3.10 12.15
C PRO A 109 12.88 -1.85 11.41
N ASN A 110 13.47 -1.55 10.25
CA ASN A 110 13.21 -0.33 9.48
C ASN A 110 12.16 -0.53 8.39
N VAL A 111 11.96 -1.76 7.91
CA VAL A 111 11.01 -2.06 6.84
C VAL A 111 10.08 -3.18 7.26
N ARG A 112 8.78 -2.88 7.38
CA ARG A 112 7.75 -3.85 7.77
C ARG A 112 6.56 -3.81 6.83
N LEU A 113 6.07 -4.99 6.47
CA LEU A 113 4.80 -5.10 5.77
C LEU A 113 3.65 -4.70 6.71
N THR A 114 2.77 -3.83 6.23
CA THR A 114 1.57 -3.46 6.99
C THR A 114 0.67 -4.69 7.15
N PRO A 115 0.32 -5.08 8.39
CA PRO A 115 -0.60 -6.17 8.65
C PRO A 115 -1.99 -5.83 8.12
N TYR A 116 -2.74 -6.86 7.73
CA TYR A 116 -4.11 -6.71 7.26
C TYR A 116 -4.96 -7.91 7.68
N VAL A 117 -6.28 -7.72 7.67
CA VAL A 117 -7.26 -8.78 7.93
C VAL A 117 -8.26 -8.86 6.79
N THR A 118 -8.86 -10.04 6.58
CA THR A 118 -9.83 -10.32 5.50
C THR A 118 -11.21 -10.70 6.03
N ARG A 119 -11.36 -10.82 7.35
CA ARG A 119 -12.59 -11.26 8.03
C ARG A 119 -12.78 -10.45 9.31
N GLY A 120 -14.04 -10.27 9.71
CA GLY A 120 -14.39 -9.49 10.90
C GLY A 120 -13.82 -8.07 10.82
N LEU A 121 -13.96 -7.42 9.65
CA LEU A 121 -13.36 -6.12 9.39
C LEU A 121 -13.87 -5.09 10.40
N ARG A 122 -15.15 -5.15 10.78
CA ARG A 122 -15.69 -4.28 11.82
C ARG A 122 -15.01 -4.49 13.18
N SER A 123 -14.91 -5.73 13.64
CA SER A 123 -14.28 -6.05 14.92
C SER A 123 -12.80 -5.62 14.97
N TRP A 124 -12.09 -5.82 13.86
CA TRP A 124 -10.71 -5.37 13.74
C TRP A 124 -10.57 -3.85 13.64
N HIS A 125 -11.49 -3.17 12.96
CA HIS A 125 -11.55 -1.72 12.97
C HIS A 125 -11.67 -1.18 14.40
N ASP A 126 -12.59 -1.72 15.20
CA ASP A 126 -12.77 -1.31 16.60
C ASP A 126 -11.51 -1.59 17.43
N THR A 127 -10.84 -2.71 17.17
CA THR A 127 -9.53 -3.04 17.78
C THR A 127 -8.46 -2.02 17.41
N LEU A 128 -8.37 -1.63 16.13
CA LEU A 128 -7.40 -0.63 15.68
C LEU A 128 -7.66 0.73 16.34
N LEU A 129 -8.92 1.14 16.47
CA LEU A 129 -9.28 2.37 17.20
C LEU A 129 -8.84 2.31 18.66
N ALA A 130 -9.09 1.18 19.34
CA ALA A 130 -8.66 0.97 20.73
C ALA A 130 -7.13 0.99 20.89
N GLN A 131 -6.37 0.65 19.84
CA GLN A 131 -4.91 0.73 19.79
C GLN A 131 -4.38 2.13 19.45
N GLY A 132 -5.27 3.13 19.29
CA GLY A 132 -4.90 4.52 19.04
C GLY A 132 -4.82 4.93 17.56
N PHE A 133 -5.17 4.03 16.63
CA PHE A 133 -5.37 4.44 15.24
C PHE A 133 -6.64 5.29 15.13
N LYS A 134 -6.63 6.30 14.25
CA LYS A 134 -7.80 7.18 14.05
C LYS A 134 -8.81 6.62 13.07
N ARG A 135 -8.32 5.89 12.07
CA ARG A 135 -9.08 5.37 10.93
C ARG A 135 -8.45 4.07 10.44
N ALA A 136 -9.16 3.38 9.58
CA ALA A 136 -8.65 2.22 8.86
C ALA A 136 -8.75 2.44 7.35
N VAL A 137 -8.02 1.62 6.59
CA VAL A 137 -8.09 1.61 5.13
C VAL A 137 -8.70 0.28 4.68
N LEU A 138 -9.85 0.35 4.03
CA LEU A 138 -10.44 -0.76 3.29
C LEU A 138 -9.86 -0.77 1.88
N LYS A 139 -9.43 -1.95 1.42
CA LYS A 139 -8.98 -2.12 0.03
C LYS A 139 -9.65 -3.35 -0.59
N ASN A 140 -10.31 -3.17 -1.72
CA ASN A 140 -10.82 -4.28 -2.52
C ASN A 140 -9.65 -5.21 -2.89
N TRP A 141 -9.76 -6.48 -2.49
CA TRP A 141 -8.67 -7.44 -2.61
C TRP A 141 -8.28 -7.79 -4.06
N ASN A 142 -9.16 -7.47 -5.01
CA ASN A 142 -9.02 -7.72 -6.44
C ASN A 142 -8.71 -6.44 -7.23
N SER A 143 -8.52 -5.30 -6.55
CA SER A 143 -8.28 -4.04 -7.23
C SER A 143 -6.92 -4.01 -7.93
N ALA A 144 -6.92 -3.61 -9.20
CA ALA A 144 -5.72 -3.13 -9.88
C ALA A 144 -5.20 -1.85 -9.20
N TYR A 145 -3.93 -1.53 -9.42
CA TYR A 145 -3.39 -0.24 -9.01
C TYR A 145 -3.79 0.84 -10.00
N ALA A 146 -4.24 1.98 -9.49
CA ALA A 146 -4.61 3.13 -10.29
C ALA A 146 -3.67 4.32 -9.96
N PRO A 147 -2.50 4.43 -10.63
CA PRO A 147 -1.51 5.47 -10.35
C PRO A 147 -2.13 6.88 -10.38
N GLY A 148 -1.90 7.66 -9.33
CA GLY A 148 -2.37 9.05 -9.22
C GLY A 148 -3.89 9.26 -9.16
N LYS A 149 -4.69 8.19 -9.22
CA LYS A 149 -6.15 8.26 -9.24
C LYS A 149 -6.74 7.97 -7.86
N THR A 150 -7.96 8.49 -7.65
CA THR A 150 -8.84 8.10 -6.56
C THR A 150 -9.95 7.22 -7.12
N THR A 151 -10.10 6.01 -6.60
CA THR A 151 -11.18 5.06 -6.99
C THR A 151 -12.02 4.70 -5.76
N ASP A 152 -13.04 3.87 -5.95
CA ASP A 152 -13.85 3.32 -4.85
C ASP A 152 -13.26 2.02 -4.27
N ASP A 153 -12.14 1.54 -4.82
CA ASP A 153 -11.50 0.33 -4.34
C ASP A 153 -10.78 0.53 -3.01
N TRP A 154 -10.25 1.72 -2.77
CA TRP A 154 -9.41 2.04 -1.61
C TRP A 154 -10.07 3.16 -0.82
N LEU A 155 -10.59 2.83 0.37
CA LEU A 155 -11.37 3.73 1.21
C LEU A 155 -10.68 3.92 2.55
N VAL A 156 -10.41 5.16 2.95
CA VAL A 156 -10.14 5.49 4.35
C VAL A 156 -11.48 5.65 5.05
N VAL A 157 -11.73 4.88 6.10
CA VAL A 157 -13.00 4.85 6.83
C VAL A 157 -12.82 5.29 8.28
N GLU A 158 -13.74 6.13 8.75
CA GLU A 158 -13.85 6.49 10.18
C GLU A 158 -14.77 5.54 10.96
N LYS A 159 -15.80 5.01 10.30
CA LYS A 159 -16.78 4.10 10.91
C LYS A 159 -17.13 2.95 9.98
N LEU A 160 -17.09 1.74 10.52
CA LEU A 160 -17.59 0.52 9.87
C LEU A 160 -18.90 0.08 10.51
N LYS A 161 -19.98 0.11 9.74
CA LYS A 161 -21.32 -0.36 10.14
C LYS A 161 -21.43 -1.87 9.90
N PRO A 162 -22.21 -2.62 10.71
CA PRO A 162 -22.45 -4.03 10.46
C PRO A 162 -23.05 -4.26 9.07
N ALA A 163 -22.72 -5.38 8.44
CA ALA A 163 -23.44 -5.85 7.26
C ALA A 163 -24.94 -5.97 7.57
N ILE A 164 -25.78 -5.60 6.62
CA ILE A 164 -27.22 -5.81 6.73
C ILE A 164 -27.46 -7.33 6.60
N PRO A 165 -28.27 -7.95 7.48
CA PRO A 165 -28.62 -9.36 7.41
C PRO A 165 -29.21 -9.78 6.06
#